data_AF-A0A9P8ITN9-F1
#
_entry.id   AF-A0A9P8ITN9-F1
#
_cell.length_a   1.000
_cell.length_b   1.000
_cell.length_c   1.000
_cell.angle_alpha   90.00
_cell.angle_beta   90.00
_cell.angle_gamma   90.00
#
_symmetry.space_group_name_H-M   'P 1'
#
loop_
_entity.id
_entity.type
_entity.pdbx_description
1 polymer ?
#
loop_
_entity_poly.entity_id
_entity_poly.type
_entity_poly.pdbx_seq_one_letter_code
_entity_poly.pdbx_strand_id
1 'polypeptide(L)'
;MFKGRLADTFSFANPNKKFTTRPLLYHQKATDTLPERVALQYARRYFVGFGAIPRSHDIPPISEAQAEALDALHFLGDKLSVSTNFAKGDMQFINNLAVFHARDAFTDSPTQQRHLLRLWLRDPENAWETPEPLRERWAELYEGVTPDAQVFPLEPYIRSASNKAR
;
A
#
# COMPACT_ATOMS: atom_id res chain seq x y z
N MET A 1 -7.72 3.21 -22.06
CA MET A 1 -6.67 3.10 -21.03
C MET A 1 -6.39 4.49 -20.48
N PHE A 2 -6.74 4.75 -19.22
CA PHE A 2 -6.50 6.04 -18.56
C PHE A 2 -4.99 6.31 -18.54
N LYS A 3 -4.51 7.35 -19.22
CA LYS A 3 -3.09 7.75 -19.24
C LYS A 3 -2.75 8.76 -18.13
N GLY A 4 -3.61 8.89 -17.12
CA GLY A 4 -3.44 9.87 -16.04
C GLY A 4 -2.49 9.35 -14.95
N ARG A 5 -1.45 10.11 -14.64
CA ARG A 5 -0.68 9.96 -13.40
C ARG A 5 -1.37 10.76 -12.31
N LEU A 6 -1.37 10.27 -11.07
CA LEU A 6 -1.84 11.00 -9.90
C LEU A 6 -0.67 11.32 -8.98
N ALA A 7 -0.72 12.49 -8.35
CA ALA A 7 0.28 12.97 -7.41
C ALA A 7 -0.01 12.45 -5.99
N ASP A 8 0.99 11.86 -5.33
CA ASP A 8 0.91 11.43 -3.93
C ASP A 8 2.17 11.76 -3.12
N THR A 9 2.03 11.82 -1.80
CA THR A 9 3.10 12.17 -0.83
C THR A 9 3.87 10.98 -0.28
N PHE A 10 3.72 9.78 -0.84
CA PHE A 10 4.34 8.60 -0.25
C PHE A 10 5.80 8.46 -0.69
N SER A 11 6.70 9.15 0.02
CA SER A 11 8.15 9.10 -0.13
C SER A 11 8.77 8.71 1.20
N PHE A 12 9.65 7.70 1.25
CA PHE A 12 10.36 7.33 2.47
C PHE A 12 11.75 7.96 2.57
N ALA A 13 12.41 8.30 1.45
CA ALA A 13 13.83 8.69 1.50
C ALA A 13 14.11 10.18 1.30
N ASN A 14 13.27 10.93 0.59
CA ASN A 14 13.60 12.34 0.25
C ASN A 14 12.65 13.34 0.92
N PRO A 15 13.09 14.04 1.99
CA PRO A 15 12.29 15.07 2.67
C PRO A 15 12.04 16.31 1.81
N ASN A 16 12.83 16.53 0.74
CA ASN A 16 12.63 17.64 -0.20
C ASN A 16 11.67 17.30 -1.35
N LYS A 17 11.32 16.03 -1.53
CA LYS A 17 10.38 15.58 -2.58
C LYS A 17 8.96 15.71 -2.07
N LYS A 18 8.32 16.85 -2.39
CA LYS A 18 6.97 17.20 -1.91
C LYS A 18 5.88 16.22 -2.35
N PHE A 19 5.96 15.70 -3.58
CA PHE A 19 5.08 14.66 -4.10
C PHE A 19 5.73 13.88 -5.25
N THR A 20 5.14 12.72 -5.58
CA THR A 20 5.49 11.89 -6.75
C THR A 20 4.27 11.69 -7.63
N THR A 21 4.43 11.65 -8.95
CA THR A 21 3.33 11.32 -9.87
C THR A 21 3.48 9.91 -10.43
N ARG A 22 2.41 9.12 -10.38
CA ARG A 22 2.44 7.73 -10.85
C ARG A 22 1.04 7.25 -11.27
N PRO A 23 0.94 6.22 -12.11
CA PRO A 23 -0.35 5.61 -12.41
C PRO A 23 -0.89 4.81 -11.21
N LEU A 24 -2.20 4.56 -11.20
CA LEU A 24 -2.86 3.71 -10.21
C LEU A 24 -2.67 2.22 -10.52
N LEU A 25 -2.61 1.89 -11.81
CA LEU A 25 -2.53 0.55 -12.36
C LEU A 25 -1.29 0.44 -13.25
N TYR A 26 -0.62 -0.72 -13.21
CA TYR A 26 0.56 -1.00 -14.02
C TYR A 26 0.27 -2.25 -14.85
N HIS A 27 0.11 -2.08 -16.15
CA HIS A 27 -0.08 -3.20 -17.06
C HIS A 27 1.28 -3.84 -17.36
N GLN A 28 1.38 -5.13 -17.11
CA GLN A 28 2.54 -5.95 -17.43
C GLN A 28 2.12 -6.92 -18.53
N LYS A 29 2.72 -6.77 -19.71
CA LYS A 29 2.45 -7.66 -20.85
C LYS A 29 2.92 -9.07 -20.54
N ALA A 30 2.29 -10.05 -21.18
CA ALA A 30 2.78 -11.42 -21.15
C ALA A 30 4.20 -11.49 -21.73
N THR A 31 5.00 -12.39 -21.18
CA THR A 31 6.28 -12.85 -21.74
C THR A 31 6.18 -14.35 -22.01
N ASP A 32 7.24 -14.94 -22.57
CA ASP A 32 7.29 -16.38 -22.83
C ASP A 32 7.11 -17.23 -21.54
N THR A 33 7.42 -16.66 -20.38
CA THR A 33 7.41 -17.37 -19.09
C THR A 33 6.40 -16.82 -18.08
N LEU A 34 5.80 -15.65 -18.34
CA LEU A 34 4.95 -14.95 -17.39
C LEU A 34 3.63 -14.52 -18.04
N PRO A 35 2.46 -14.75 -17.40
CA PRO A 35 1.20 -14.27 -17.92
C PRO A 35 1.10 -12.75 -17.86
N GLU A 36 0.27 -12.20 -18.74
CA GLU A 36 -0.21 -10.83 -18.67
C GLU A 36 -0.91 -10.59 -17.33
N ARG A 37 -0.63 -9.44 -16.71
CA ARG A 37 -1.23 -9.08 -15.43
C ARG A 37 -1.34 -7.57 -15.26
N VAL A 38 -2.15 -7.16 -14.30
CA VAL A 38 -2.22 -5.78 -13.81
C VAL A 38 -1.69 -5.76 -12.39
N ALA A 39 -0.63 -4.99 -12.15
CA ALA A 39 -0.16 -4.71 -10.82
C ALA A 39 -0.80 -3.43 -10.27
N LEU A 40 -1.03 -3.42 -8.96
CA LEU A 40 -1.74 -2.38 -8.22
C LEU A 40 -0.82 -1.80 -7.17
N GLN A 41 -0.86 -0.48 -7.03
CA GLN A 41 -0.31 0.18 -5.85
C GLN A 41 -1.21 1.36 -5.56
N TYR A 42 -2.03 1.24 -4.52
CA TYR A 42 -3.06 2.21 -4.26
C TYR A 42 -3.43 2.26 -2.79
N ALA A 43 -3.52 3.49 -2.26
CA ALA A 43 -4.38 3.78 -1.12
C ALA A 43 -4.90 5.20 -1.28
N ARG A 44 -6.24 5.36 -1.28
CA ARG A 44 -6.93 6.63 -1.51
C ARG A 44 -6.35 7.79 -0.70
N ARG A 45 -6.05 7.54 0.58
CA ARG A 45 -5.55 8.54 1.54
C ARG A 45 -4.34 9.34 1.06
N TYR A 46 -3.47 8.76 0.22
CA TYR A 46 -2.27 9.47 -0.24
C TYR A 46 -2.57 10.53 -1.31
N PHE A 47 -3.73 10.45 -1.95
CA PHE A 47 -4.16 11.37 -2.99
C PHE A 47 -5.09 12.46 -2.46
N VAL A 48 -5.96 12.12 -1.51
CA VAL A 48 -7.04 13.02 -1.04
C VAL A 48 -7.03 13.32 0.45
N GLY A 49 -6.09 12.76 1.22
CA GLY A 49 -6.08 12.86 2.69
C GLY A 49 -7.12 11.94 3.35
N PHE A 50 -7.03 11.78 4.67
CA PHE A 50 -8.01 11.05 5.48
C PHE A 50 -7.87 11.37 6.98
N GLY A 51 -8.95 11.83 7.61
CA GLY A 51 -9.01 12.07 9.06
C GLY A 51 -7.87 12.98 9.55
N ALA A 52 -7.10 12.49 10.53
CA ALA A 52 -5.96 13.20 11.11
C ALA A 52 -4.74 13.37 10.16
N ILE A 53 -4.81 12.85 8.94
CA ILE A 53 -3.77 13.00 7.91
C ILE A 53 -4.38 13.81 6.74
N PRO A 54 -4.44 15.15 6.83
CA PRO A 54 -4.98 15.98 5.77
C PRO A 54 -4.13 15.87 4.49
N ARG A 55 -4.74 16.19 3.35
CA ARG A 55 -4.01 16.28 2.07
C ARG A 55 -3.00 17.42 2.15
N SER A 56 -1.78 17.19 1.69
CA SER A 56 -0.77 18.27 1.61
C SER A 56 -1.19 19.32 0.58
N HIS A 57 -1.03 20.60 0.95
CA HIS A 57 -1.25 21.75 0.07
C HIS A 57 -0.28 21.79 -1.12
N ASP A 58 0.86 21.08 -1.04
CA ASP A 58 1.83 20.98 -2.12
C ASP A 58 1.38 20.04 -3.25
N ILE A 59 0.34 19.22 -3.05
CA ILE A 59 -0.19 18.32 -4.09
C ILE A 59 -1.20 19.11 -4.94
N PRO A 60 -1.01 19.21 -6.27
CA PRO A 60 -2.00 19.83 -7.16
C PRO A 60 -3.38 19.20 -6.99
N PRO A 61 -4.49 19.95 -7.15
CA PRO A 61 -5.84 19.39 -7.15
C PRO A 61 -5.96 18.22 -8.13
N ILE A 62 -6.79 17.23 -7.79
CA ILE A 62 -7.11 16.18 -8.75
C ILE A 62 -8.17 16.67 -9.75
N SER A 63 -8.07 16.24 -11.00
CA SER A 63 -9.14 16.46 -11.98
C SER A 63 -10.33 15.57 -11.68
N GLU A 64 -11.50 15.90 -12.26
CA GLU A 64 -12.71 15.07 -12.21
C GLU A 64 -12.43 13.65 -12.69
N ALA A 65 -11.77 13.53 -13.85
CA ALA A 65 -11.31 12.25 -14.40
C ALA A 65 -10.44 11.44 -13.40
N GLN A 66 -9.53 12.10 -12.68
CA GLN A 66 -8.74 11.42 -11.65
C GLN A 66 -9.59 11.00 -10.44
N ALA A 67 -10.56 11.81 -10.03
CA ALA A 67 -11.50 11.47 -8.96
C ALA A 67 -12.36 10.25 -9.34
N GLU A 68 -12.91 10.24 -10.55
CA GLU A 68 -13.65 9.10 -11.10
C GLU A 68 -12.80 7.82 -11.14
N ALA A 69 -11.53 7.91 -11.52
CA ALA A 69 -10.63 6.76 -11.54
C ALA A 69 -10.38 6.21 -10.13
N LEU A 70 -10.23 7.08 -9.13
CA LEU A 70 -10.12 6.67 -7.72
C LEU A 70 -11.41 5.97 -7.27
N ASP A 71 -12.57 6.52 -7.61
CA ASP A 71 -13.91 6.02 -7.26
C ASP A 71 -14.18 4.67 -7.90
N ALA A 72 -13.87 4.51 -9.19
CA ALA A 72 -13.97 3.24 -9.89
C ALA A 72 -13.19 2.13 -9.19
N LEU A 73 -11.94 2.38 -8.78
CA LEU A 73 -11.15 1.38 -8.04
C LEU A 73 -11.73 1.05 -6.67
N HIS A 74 -12.23 2.06 -5.96
CA HIS A 74 -12.80 1.87 -4.63
C HIS A 74 -14.09 1.04 -4.70
N PHE A 75 -15.06 1.46 -5.51
CA PHE A 75 -16.36 0.78 -5.60
C PHE A 75 -16.24 -0.59 -6.26
N LEU A 76 -15.33 -0.78 -7.22
CA LEU A 76 -15.08 -2.10 -7.79
C LEU A 76 -14.43 -3.04 -6.76
N GLY A 77 -13.47 -2.53 -5.99
CA GLY A 77 -12.83 -3.29 -4.91
C GLY A 77 -13.82 -3.70 -3.82
N ASP A 78 -14.72 -2.80 -3.43
CA ASP A 78 -15.78 -3.07 -2.46
C ASP A 78 -16.77 -4.13 -2.98
N LYS A 79 -17.26 -3.95 -4.22
CA LYS A 79 -18.19 -4.89 -4.87
C LYS A 79 -17.63 -6.30 -5.02
N LEU A 80 -16.32 -6.43 -5.27
CA LEU A 80 -15.63 -7.70 -5.46
C LEU A 80 -14.90 -8.19 -4.19
N SER A 81 -15.14 -7.54 -3.06
CA SER A 81 -14.48 -7.89 -1.81
C SER A 81 -14.92 -9.26 -1.30
N VAL A 82 -14.00 -9.94 -0.62
CA VAL A 82 -14.27 -11.21 0.04
C VAL A 82 -13.92 -11.05 1.51
N SER A 83 -14.92 -11.19 2.38
CA SER A 83 -14.72 -11.19 3.82
C SER A 83 -14.09 -12.51 4.26
N THR A 84 -12.93 -12.42 4.90
CA THR A 84 -12.25 -13.58 5.49
C THR A 84 -12.56 -13.68 6.98
N ASN A 85 -12.91 -14.86 7.48
CA ASN A 85 -13.07 -15.10 8.92
C ASN A 85 -11.69 -15.26 9.60
N PHE A 86 -10.98 -14.14 9.81
CA PHE A 86 -9.60 -14.16 10.31
C PHE A 86 -9.53 -14.34 11.83
N ALA A 87 -9.30 -15.57 12.27
CA ALA A 87 -9.29 -15.96 13.66
C ALA A 87 -7.89 -15.93 14.29
N LYS A 88 -7.83 -16.05 15.62
CA LYS A 88 -6.57 -16.15 16.36
C LYS A 88 -5.81 -17.42 15.93
N GLY A 89 -4.56 -17.25 15.53
CA GLY A 89 -3.67 -18.34 15.08
C GLY A 89 -3.62 -18.46 13.55
N ASP A 90 -4.56 -17.85 12.83
CA ASP A 90 -4.51 -17.81 11.37
C ASP A 90 -3.35 -16.94 10.89
N MET A 91 -2.88 -17.22 9.66
CA MET A 91 -1.92 -16.41 8.93
C MET A 91 -2.50 -16.03 7.58
N GLN A 92 -2.36 -14.76 7.20
CA GLN A 92 -2.77 -14.26 5.88
C GLN A 92 -1.55 -13.81 5.07
N PHE A 93 -1.40 -14.39 3.89
CA PHE A 93 -0.41 -14.01 2.90
C PHE A 93 -1.11 -13.27 1.76
N ILE A 94 -0.69 -12.02 1.53
CA ILE A 94 -1.32 -11.15 0.54
C ILE A 94 -0.25 -10.66 -0.42
N ASN A 95 -0.44 -10.92 -1.71
CA ASN A 95 0.36 -10.26 -2.74
C ASN A 95 -0.12 -8.80 -2.88
N ASN A 96 0.65 -7.88 -2.30
CA ASN A 96 0.35 -6.45 -2.25
C ASN A 96 0.30 -5.76 -3.63
N LEU A 97 0.77 -6.43 -4.70
CA LEU A 97 0.64 -5.94 -6.08
C LEU A 97 -0.62 -6.47 -6.78
N ALA A 98 -1.29 -7.48 -6.24
CA ALA A 98 -2.43 -8.13 -6.89
C ALA A 98 -3.77 -7.86 -6.21
N VAL A 99 -3.76 -7.65 -4.89
CA VAL A 99 -4.97 -7.62 -4.06
C VAL A 99 -5.00 -6.39 -3.18
N PHE A 100 -6.15 -5.72 -3.10
CA PHE A 100 -6.43 -4.75 -2.05
C PHE A 100 -6.84 -5.46 -0.78
N HIS A 101 -6.36 -4.97 0.36
CA HIS A 101 -6.76 -5.46 1.67
C HIS A 101 -7.22 -4.32 2.55
N ALA A 102 -8.30 -4.57 3.26
CA ALA A 102 -8.93 -3.65 4.18
C ALA A 102 -9.42 -4.41 5.41
N ARG A 103 -10.00 -3.67 6.35
CA ARG A 103 -10.60 -4.22 7.54
C ARG A 103 -11.80 -3.36 7.91
N ASP A 104 -12.87 -4.02 8.33
CA ASP A 104 -14.03 -3.35 8.89
C ASP A 104 -13.71 -2.58 10.17
N ALA A 105 -14.62 -1.67 10.52
CA ALA A 105 -14.62 -1.00 11.81
C ALA A 105 -14.88 -2.02 12.93
N PHE A 106 -14.25 -1.81 14.07
CA PHE A 106 -14.35 -2.64 15.26
C PHE A 106 -14.08 -1.76 16.49
N THR A 107 -14.54 -2.20 17.65
CA THR A 107 -14.37 -1.48 18.92
C THR A 107 -13.65 -2.40 19.89
N ASP A 108 -12.53 -1.94 20.45
CA ASP A 108 -11.82 -2.67 21.50
C ASP A 108 -12.60 -2.61 22.84
N SER A 109 -12.44 -3.64 23.66
CA SER A 109 -12.88 -3.66 25.06
C SER A 109 -11.69 -3.97 25.99
N PRO A 110 -11.81 -3.75 27.31
CA PRO A 110 -10.74 -4.11 28.24
C PRO A 110 -10.33 -5.59 28.20
N THR A 111 -11.23 -6.48 27.76
CA THR A 111 -11.01 -7.94 27.71
C THR A 111 -10.87 -8.48 26.29
N GLN A 112 -11.17 -7.68 25.26
CA GLN A 112 -11.08 -8.07 23.86
C GLN A 112 -10.36 -6.98 23.06
N GLN A 113 -9.09 -7.24 22.77
CA GLN A 113 -8.27 -6.41 21.90
C GLN A 113 -7.70 -7.26 20.77
N ARG A 114 -7.63 -6.68 19.57
CA ARG A 114 -7.07 -7.37 18.40
C ARG A 114 -5.57 -7.06 18.26
N HIS A 115 -4.74 -8.08 18.43
CA HIS A 115 -3.30 -8.00 18.19
C HIS A 115 -2.92 -8.76 16.92
N LEU A 116 -2.19 -8.09 16.01
CA LEU A 116 -1.67 -8.69 14.78
C LEU A 116 -0.18 -8.42 14.65
N LEU A 117 0.56 -9.43 14.20
CA LEU A 117 1.89 -9.25 13.64
C LEU A 117 1.75 -9.04 12.13
N ARG A 118 2.46 -8.04 11.59
CA ARG A 118 2.46 -7.73 10.16
C ARG A 118 3.89 -7.65 9.65
N LEU A 119 4.19 -8.50 8.68
CA LEU A 119 5.47 -8.51 7.97
C LEU A 119 5.29 -8.02 6.54
N TRP A 120 6.28 -7.28 6.06
CA TRP A 120 6.43 -6.96 4.64
C TRP A 120 7.55 -7.86 4.11
N LEU A 121 7.19 -8.77 3.21
CA LEU A 121 8.11 -9.78 2.70
C LEU A 121 8.33 -9.56 1.21
N ARG A 122 9.59 -9.74 0.77
CA ARG A 122 9.96 -9.77 -0.63
C ARG A 122 10.95 -10.91 -0.83
N ASP A 123 10.57 -11.84 -1.68
CA ASP A 123 11.45 -12.90 -2.16
C ASP A 123 12.09 -12.42 -3.48
N PRO A 124 13.41 -12.19 -3.54
CA PRO A 124 14.07 -11.74 -4.77
C PRO A 124 13.94 -12.71 -5.95
N GLU A 125 13.75 -14.01 -5.70
CA GLU A 125 13.65 -15.05 -6.73
C GLU A 125 12.24 -15.12 -7.31
N ASN A 126 11.21 -14.92 -6.48
CA ASN A 126 9.80 -15.10 -6.86
C ASN A 126 8.99 -13.79 -6.91
N ALA A 127 9.57 -12.65 -6.55
CA ALA A 127 8.90 -11.36 -6.62
C ALA A 127 8.49 -11.03 -8.06
N TRP A 128 7.29 -10.48 -8.22
CA TRP A 128 6.91 -9.89 -9.50
C TRP A 128 7.86 -8.75 -9.83
N GLU A 129 8.14 -8.58 -11.12
CA GLU A 129 8.90 -7.45 -11.61
C GLU A 129 8.25 -6.16 -11.10
N THR A 130 9.04 -5.32 -10.44
CA THR A 130 8.57 -4.03 -9.95
C THR A 130 8.36 -3.09 -11.14
N PRO A 131 7.14 -2.58 -11.36
CA PRO A 131 6.92 -1.60 -12.42
C PRO A 131 7.87 -0.40 -12.29
N GLU A 132 8.40 0.09 -13.42
CA GLU A 132 9.43 1.15 -13.43
C GLU A 132 9.08 2.36 -12.53
N PRO A 133 7.85 2.91 -12.53
CA PRO A 133 7.53 4.07 -11.68
C PRO A 133 7.49 3.76 -10.18
N LEU A 134 7.56 2.48 -9.79
CA LEU A 134 7.59 2.03 -8.40
C LEU A 134 9.00 1.62 -7.95
N ARG A 135 9.99 1.59 -8.84
CA ARG A 135 11.33 1.06 -8.56
C ARG A 135 12.02 1.78 -7.41
N GLU A 136 12.06 3.11 -7.43
CA GLU A 136 12.64 3.95 -6.36
C GLU A 136 12.00 3.62 -5.01
N ARG A 137 10.67 3.57 -4.94
CA ARG A 137 9.92 3.26 -3.71
C ARG A 137 10.19 1.85 -3.19
N TRP A 138 10.37 0.87 -4.08
CA TRP A 138 10.71 -0.50 -3.67
C TRP A 138 12.17 -0.61 -3.20
N ALA A 139 13.08 0.15 -3.81
CA ALA A 139 14.46 0.25 -3.34
C ALA A 139 14.50 0.80 -1.91
N GLU A 140 13.77 1.88 -1.62
CA GLU A 140 13.66 2.45 -0.26
C GLU A 140 13.20 1.43 0.80
N LEU A 141 12.39 0.46 0.41
CA LEU A 141 11.82 -0.53 1.33
C LEU A 141 12.66 -1.80 1.49
N TYR A 142 13.37 -2.21 0.44
CA TYR A 142 13.96 -3.55 0.38
C TYR A 142 15.46 -3.56 0.05
N GLU A 143 16.00 -2.49 -0.52
CA GLU A 143 17.43 -2.42 -0.86
C GLU A 143 18.26 -2.05 0.38
N GLY A 144 19.36 -2.76 0.61
CA GLY A 144 20.25 -2.49 1.74
C GLY A 144 19.71 -2.86 3.11
N VAL A 145 18.57 -3.57 3.21
CA VAL A 145 18.03 -4.05 4.49
C VAL A 145 18.91 -5.18 5.02
N THR A 146 19.59 -4.92 6.14
CA THR A 146 20.36 -5.94 6.88
C THR A 146 19.49 -6.63 7.94
N PRO A 147 19.86 -7.83 8.42
CA PRO A 147 19.14 -8.49 9.52
C PRO A 147 18.97 -7.58 10.75
N ASP A 148 19.99 -6.79 11.11
CA ASP A 148 19.95 -5.88 12.26
C ASP A 148 19.01 -4.68 12.06
N ALA A 149 18.69 -4.32 10.82
CA ALA A 149 17.72 -3.27 10.50
C ALA A 149 16.26 -3.78 10.52
N GLN A 150 16.05 -5.10 10.68
CA GLN A 150 14.72 -5.68 10.75
C GLN A 150 14.16 -5.56 12.16
N VAL A 151 12.90 -5.14 12.25
CA VAL A 151 12.21 -4.91 13.53
C VAL A 151 11.19 -6.01 13.76
N PHE A 152 11.42 -6.81 14.81
CA PHE A 152 10.49 -7.82 15.29
C PHE A 152 10.02 -7.44 16.70
N PRO A 153 8.92 -6.68 16.82
CA PRO A 153 8.46 -6.25 18.14
C PRO A 153 7.95 -7.45 18.93
N LEU A 154 8.62 -7.74 20.05
CA LEU A 154 8.20 -8.81 20.97
C LEU A 154 6.96 -8.42 21.78
N GLU A 155 6.78 -7.11 22.01
CA GLU A 155 5.64 -6.55 22.74
C GLU A 155 4.71 -5.76 21.80
N PRO A 156 3.38 -5.86 21.97
CA PRO A 156 2.43 -5.11 21.17
C PRO A 156 2.53 -3.61 21.44
N TYR A 157 2.49 -2.81 20.39
CA TYR A 157 2.44 -1.35 20.49
C TYR A 157 1.51 -0.76 19.43
N ILE A 158 0.94 0.41 19.74
CA ILE A 158 0.13 1.15 18.78
C ILE A 158 1.08 1.93 17.86
N ARG A 159 1.06 1.60 16.55
CA ARG A 159 1.75 2.43 15.55
C ARG A 159 1.03 3.77 15.43
N SER A 160 1.70 4.84 15.83
CA SER A 160 1.31 6.22 15.57
C SER A 160 2.24 6.85 14.53
N ALA A 161 1.81 7.95 13.91
CA ALA A 161 2.67 8.75 13.03
C ALA A 161 3.94 9.27 13.73
N SER A 162 3.96 9.30 15.06
CA SER A 162 5.08 9.70 15.92
C SER A 162 6.08 8.55 16.24
N ASN A 163 5.71 7.28 16.02
CA ASN A 163 6.56 6.11 16.31
C ASN A 163 7.09 5.45 15.02
N LYS A 164 7.50 6.23 14.02
CA LYS A 164 8.00 5.71 12.73
C LYS A 164 9.35 4.99 12.81
N ALA A 165 10.10 5.17 13.89
CA ALA A 165 11.50 4.76 14.02
C ALA A 165 11.71 3.73 15.14
N ARG A 166 10.84 2.74 15.24
CA ARG A 166 11.11 1.53 16.02
C ARG A 166 10.95 0.30 15.18
#